data_AF-A0A7Y2PDK5-F1
#
_entry.id   AF-A0A7Y2PDK5-F1
#
_cell.length_a   1.000
_cell.length_b   1.000
_cell.length_c   1.000
_cell.angle_alpha   90.00
_cell.angle_beta   90.00
_cell.angle_gamma   90.00
#
_symmetry.space_group_name_H-M   'P 1'
#
loop_
_entity.id
_entity.type
_entity.pdbx_description
1 polymer ?
#
loop_
_entity_poly.entity_id
_entity_poly.type
_entity_poly.pdbx_seq_one_letter_code
_entity_poly.pdbx_strand_id
1 'polypeptide(L)'
;MSQVIYTFTFDKSVFRLASHAIRIHSHHTLAFESVSATALKGMEIFLSMEDPKALVAEALELDLPGDVRVTLRIPLSQKPIFQRARDLAMQHADHPVPTRLAFVTALLAVFHGTFIDCSHIAVDAPD
;
A
#
# COMPACT_ATOMS: atom_id res chain seq x y z
N MET A 1 -13.32 -19.63 0.94
CA MET A 1 -13.42 -18.28 1.54
C MET A 1 -13.89 -17.30 0.47
N SER A 2 -14.86 -16.43 0.79
CA SER A 2 -15.36 -15.43 -0.17
C SER A 2 -14.46 -14.18 -0.17
N GLN A 3 -14.21 -13.62 -1.34
CA GLN A 3 -13.30 -12.49 -1.56
C GLN A 3 -13.86 -11.55 -2.64
N VAL A 4 -13.55 -10.25 -2.51
CA VAL A 4 -13.75 -9.27 -3.58
C VAL A 4 -12.46 -9.16 -4.38
N ILE A 5 -12.59 -9.09 -5.70
CA ILE A 5 -11.46 -9.00 -6.62
C ILE A 5 -11.56 -7.69 -7.37
N TYR A 6 -10.52 -6.86 -7.23
CA TYR A 6 -10.36 -5.65 -8.02
C TYR A 6 -9.20 -5.83 -8.98
N THR A 7 -9.39 -5.44 -10.23
CA THR A 7 -8.34 -5.45 -11.24
C THR A 7 -8.24 -4.06 -11.85
N PHE A 8 -7.02 -3.55 -11.94
CA PHE A 8 -6.72 -2.25 -12.52
C PHE A 8 -5.32 -2.26 -13.11
N THR A 9 -4.99 -1.21 -13.87
CA THR A 9 -3.67 -1.03 -14.47
C THR A 9 -3.00 0.25 -13.99
N PHE A 10 -1.67 0.23 -13.91
CA PHE A 10 -0.85 1.36 -13.47
C PHE A 10 0.45 1.47 -14.28
N ASP A 11 1.13 2.60 -14.12
CA ASP A 11 2.46 2.84 -14.68
C ASP A 11 3.58 2.02 -13.98
N LYS A 12 4.68 1.76 -14.69
CA LYS A 12 5.84 0.99 -14.19
C LYS A 12 6.45 1.54 -12.89
N SER A 13 6.29 2.83 -12.60
CA SER A 13 6.66 3.44 -11.32
C SER A 13 6.01 2.74 -10.12
N VAL A 14 4.69 2.48 -10.19
CA VAL A 14 3.93 1.77 -9.15
C VAL A 14 4.36 0.30 -9.04
N PHE A 15 4.83 -0.32 -10.12
CA PHE A 15 5.38 -1.68 -10.05
C PHE A 15 6.64 -1.75 -9.15
N ARG A 16 7.53 -0.75 -9.26
CA ARG A 16 8.73 -0.68 -8.43
C ARG A 16 8.36 -0.46 -6.96
N LEU A 17 7.42 0.45 -6.70
CA LEU A 17 6.88 0.68 -5.35
C LEU A 17 6.28 -0.61 -4.78
N ALA A 18 5.45 -1.33 -5.55
CA ALA A 18 4.86 -2.60 -5.11
C ALA A 18 5.92 -3.64 -4.75
N SER A 19 6.97 -3.76 -5.58
CA SER A 19 8.08 -4.69 -5.34
C SER A 19 8.82 -4.35 -4.04
N HIS A 20 9.09 -3.07 -3.79
CA HIS A 20 9.73 -2.61 -2.57
C HIS A 20 8.85 -2.81 -1.33
N ALA A 21 7.57 -2.43 -1.40
CA ALA A 21 6.63 -2.63 -0.31
C ALA A 21 6.45 -4.11 0.03
N ILE A 22 6.37 -4.99 -0.96
CA ILE A 22 6.31 -6.44 -0.76
C ILE A 22 7.58 -6.93 -0.06
N ARG A 23 8.76 -6.49 -0.53
CA ARG A 23 10.03 -6.86 0.09
C ARG A 23 10.08 -6.43 1.56
N ILE A 24 9.72 -5.18 1.85
CA ILE A 24 9.69 -4.64 3.22
C ILE A 24 8.75 -5.46 4.11
N HIS A 25 7.50 -5.68 3.66
CA HIS A 25 6.52 -6.44 4.43
C HIS A 25 6.95 -7.90 4.63
N SER A 26 7.51 -8.53 3.60
CA SER A 26 8.02 -9.91 3.65
C SER A 26 9.18 -10.07 4.63
N HIS A 27 10.08 -9.08 4.69
CA HIS A 27 11.15 -9.08 5.69
C HIS A 27 10.60 -8.92 7.11
N HIS A 28 9.58 -8.07 7.30
CA HIS A 28 8.95 -7.89 8.60
C HIS A 28 8.22 -9.15 9.09
N THR A 29 7.54 -9.88 8.20
CA THR A 29 6.78 -11.09 8.58
C THR A 29 7.57 -12.39 8.48
N LEU A 30 8.81 -12.35 7.96
CA LEU A 30 9.63 -13.52 7.63
C LEU A 30 8.90 -14.52 6.70
N ALA A 31 8.02 -14.01 5.83
CA ALA A 31 7.23 -14.79 4.88
C ALA A 31 7.21 -14.11 3.51
N PHE A 32 7.02 -14.87 2.43
CA PHE A 32 6.83 -14.30 1.09
C PHE A 32 5.41 -13.75 0.95
N GLU A 33 5.26 -12.45 1.18
CA GLU A 33 3.97 -11.78 1.17
C GLU A 33 3.45 -11.54 -0.25
N SER A 34 2.14 -11.65 -0.41
CA SER A 34 1.49 -11.29 -1.67
C SER A 34 1.25 -9.79 -1.73
N VAL A 35 1.15 -9.24 -2.95
CA VAL A 35 0.77 -7.84 -3.18
C VAL A 35 -0.55 -7.46 -2.49
N SER A 36 -1.49 -8.41 -2.37
CA SER A 36 -2.77 -8.17 -1.70
C SER A 36 -2.61 -8.12 -0.17
N ALA A 37 -1.81 -9.01 0.40
CA ALA A 37 -1.51 -9.01 1.83
C ALA A 37 -0.74 -7.74 2.23
N THR A 38 0.25 -7.35 1.44
CA THR A 38 0.98 -6.09 1.60
C THR A 38 0.07 -4.88 1.51
N ALA A 39 -0.83 -4.80 0.53
CA ALA A 39 -1.78 -3.70 0.44
C ALA A 39 -2.75 -3.65 1.64
N LEU A 40 -3.23 -4.79 2.13
CA LEU A 40 -4.06 -4.83 3.33
C LEU A 40 -3.30 -4.32 4.56
N LYS A 41 -2.04 -4.72 4.73
CA LYS A 41 -1.20 -4.19 5.81
C LYS A 41 -0.99 -2.69 5.68
N GLY A 42 -0.75 -2.20 4.47
CA GLY A 42 -0.64 -0.78 4.18
C GLY A 42 -1.88 0.02 4.55
N MET A 43 -3.08 -0.55 4.35
CA MET A 43 -4.33 0.09 4.76
C MET A 43 -4.44 0.23 6.29
N GLU A 44 -3.99 -0.76 7.05
CA GLU A 44 -3.94 -0.66 8.51
C GLU A 44 -2.98 0.44 8.97
N ILE A 45 -1.80 0.51 8.36
CA ILE A 45 -0.79 1.54 8.64
C ILE A 45 -1.37 2.91 8.31
N PHE A 46 -1.92 3.08 7.10
CA PHE A 46 -2.49 4.35 6.64
C PHE A 46 -3.60 4.86 7.58
N LEU A 47 -4.49 3.98 8.05
CA LEU A 47 -5.55 4.33 8.99
C LEU A 47 -5.04 4.78 10.37
N SER A 48 -3.77 4.50 10.68
CA SER A 48 -3.13 4.81 11.95
C SER A 48 -2.14 5.99 11.85
N MET A 49 -1.97 6.58 10.67
CA MET A 49 -1.04 7.70 10.45
C MET A 49 -1.54 9.00 11.07
N GLU A 50 -0.64 9.78 11.64
CA GLU A 50 -0.94 11.12 12.17
C GLU A 50 -1.20 12.14 11.06
N ASP A 51 -0.44 12.08 9.96
CA ASP A 51 -0.63 12.91 8.77
C ASP A 51 -0.87 12.07 7.50
N PRO A 52 -2.12 11.62 7.25
CA PRO A 52 -2.46 10.88 6.05
C PRO A 52 -2.47 11.75 4.78
N LYS A 53 -2.52 13.08 4.90
CA LYS A 53 -2.69 13.98 3.75
C LYS A 53 -1.46 13.99 2.84
N ALA A 54 -0.26 14.03 3.42
CA ALA A 54 0.99 14.01 2.66
C ALA A 54 1.11 12.73 1.80
N LEU A 55 0.73 11.59 2.39
CA LEU A 55 0.77 10.30 1.70
C LEU A 55 -0.23 10.22 0.53
N VAL A 56 -1.43 10.78 0.71
CA VAL A 56 -2.44 10.82 -0.36
C VAL A 56 -1.98 11.74 -1.50
N ALA A 57 -1.33 12.87 -1.20
CA ALA A 57 -0.78 13.74 -2.22
C ALA A 57 0.29 13.03 -3.08
N GLU A 58 1.22 12.30 -2.45
CA GLU A 58 2.21 11.49 -3.16
C GLU A 58 1.54 10.36 -3.97
N ALA A 59 0.51 9.72 -3.41
CA ALA A 59 -0.22 8.67 -4.10
C ALA A 59 -0.91 9.18 -5.37
N LEU A 60 -1.42 10.41 -5.36
CA LEU A 60 -2.05 11.05 -6.51
C LEU A 60 -1.05 11.30 -7.65
N GLU A 61 0.18 11.71 -7.33
CA GLU A 61 1.25 11.88 -8.33
C GLU A 61 1.64 10.55 -9.01
N LEU A 62 1.53 9.44 -8.27
CA LEU A 62 1.84 8.10 -8.74
C LEU A 62 0.64 7.37 -9.39
N ASP A 63 -0.60 7.87 -9.25
CA ASP A 63 -1.81 7.25 -9.78
C ASP A 63 -1.98 7.45 -11.31
N LEU A 64 -0.94 7.12 -12.06
CA LEU A 64 -0.91 7.27 -13.51
C LEU A 64 -1.45 6.02 -14.22
N PRO A 65 -2.24 6.17 -15.29
CA PRO A 65 -2.63 5.06 -16.15
C PRO A 65 -1.40 4.43 -16.81
N GLY A 66 -1.44 3.12 -16.99
CA GLY A 66 -0.38 2.37 -17.68
C GLY A 66 -0.82 0.95 -18.00
N ASP A 67 0.15 0.12 -18.40
CA ASP A 67 -0.10 -1.22 -18.96
C ASP A 67 0.13 -2.35 -17.94
N VAL A 68 0.62 -2.04 -16.75
CA VAL A 68 0.90 -3.07 -15.73
C VAL A 68 -0.38 -3.43 -15.00
N ARG A 69 -0.88 -4.64 -15.23
CA ARG A 69 -2.10 -5.15 -14.60
C ARG A 69 -1.83 -5.73 -13.22
N VAL A 70 -2.60 -5.31 -12.23
CA VAL A 70 -2.60 -5.90 -10.88
C VAL A 70 -4.01 -6.32 -10.47
N THR A 71 -4.04 -7.41 -9.70
CA THR A 71 -5.25 -7.94 -9.09
C THR A 71 -5.12 -7.86 -7.57
N LEU A 72 -5.96 -7.05 -6.96
CA LEU A 72 -6.11 -6.94 -5.51
C LEU A 72 -7.24 -7.87 -5.05
N ARG A 73 -6.91 -8.83 -4.19
CA ARG A 73 -7.86 -9.78 -3.59
C ARG A 73 -8.08 -9.41 -2.13
N ILE A 74 -9.32 -9.09 -1.77
CA ILE A 74 -9.69 -8.67 -0.41
C ILE A 74 -10.64 -9.72 0.18
N PRO A 75 -10.24 -10.44 1.24
CA PRO A 75 -11.15 -11.29 2.00
C PRO A 75 -12.36 -10.47 2.47
N LEU A 76 -13.57 -11.04 2.43
CA LEU A 76 -14.77 -10.29 2.85
C LEU A 76 -14.68 -9.76 4.29
N SER A 77 -13.98 -10.47 5.18
CA SER A 77 -13.71 -10.02 6.55
C SER A 77 -12.87 -8.74 6.63
N GLN A 78 -12.05 -8.46 5.61
CA GLN A 78 -11.14 -7.32 5.51
C GLN A 78 -11.71 -6.18 4.65
N LYS A 79 -12.88 -6.39 4.02
CA LYS A 79 -13.58 -5.36 3.25
C LYS A 79 -13.84 -4.07 4.05
N PRO A 80 -14.20 -4.10 5.34
CA PRO A 80 -14.40 -2.87 6.12
C PRO A 80 -13.13 -2.02 6.26
N ILE A 81 -11.96 -2.65 6.44
CA ILE A 81 -10.68 -1.92 6.51
C ILE A 81 -10.39 -1.22 5.18
N PHE A 82 -10.58 -1.93 4.06
CA PHE A 82 -10.42 -1.34 2.73
C PHE A 82 -11.35 -0.13 2.52
N GLN A 83 -12.63 -0.25 2.90
CA GLN A 83 -13.58 0.85 2.77
C GLN A 83 -13.16 2.06 3.61
N ARG A 84 -12.80 1.85 4.87
CA ARG A 84 -12.32 2.93 5.75
C ARG A 84 -11.08 3.61 5.21
N ALA A 85 -10.10 2.85 4.71
CA ALA A 85 -8.89 3.41 4.12
C ALA A 85 -9.21 4.23 2.86
N ARG A 86 -10.10 3.74 2.01
CA ARG A 86 -10.56 4.49 0.83
C ARG A 86 -11.31 5.77 1.23
N ASP A 87 -12.16 5.70 2.24
CA ASP A 87 -12.94 6.86 2.71
C ASP A 87 -12.03 7.91 3.36
N LEU A 88 -10.98 7.50 4.09
CA LEU A 88 -9.95 8.41 4.60
C LEU A 88 -9.19 9.09 3.45
N ALA A 89 -8.75 8.33 2.44
CA ALA A 89 -8.09 8.92 1.27
C ALA A 89 -9.00 9.92 0.54
N MET A 90 -10.31 9.64 0.49
CA MET A 90 -11.30 10.52 -0.14
C MET A 90 -11.48 11.86 0.59
N GLN A 91 -11.20 11.93 1.90
CA GLN A 91 -11.20 13.21 2.63
C GLN A 91 -10.06 14.14 2.21
N HIS A 92 -9.04 13.61 1.52
CA HIS A 92 -7.83 14.32 1.14
C HIS A 92 -7.63 14.41 -0.38
N ALA A 93 -8.60 13.94 -1.18
CA ALA A 93 -8.59 14.01 -2.62
C ALA A 93 -9.75 14.87 -3.14
N ASP A 94 -9.52 15.66 -4.20
CA ASP A 94 -10.54 16.52 -4.79
C ASP A 94 -11.54 15.76 -5.69
N HIS A 95 -11.35 14.45 -5.85
CA HIS A 95 -12.18 13.59 -6.69
C HIS A 95 -12.45 12.24 -5.99
N PRO A 96 -13.48 11.49 -6.43
CA PRO A 96 -13.70 10.14 -5.94
C PRO A 96 -12.43 9.28 -6.06
N VAL A 97 -12.05 8.62 -4.97
CA VAL A 97 -10.83 7.79 -4.91
C VAL A 97 -11.09 6.45 -5.60
N PRO A 98 -10.45 6.15 -6.74
CA PRO A 98 -10.55 4.84 -7.35
C PRO A 98 -9.83 3.79 -6.49
N THR A 99 -10.19 2.52 -6.66
CA THR A 99 -9.50 1.41 -5.95
C THR A 99 -7.99 1.41 -6.21
N ARG A 100 -7.56 1.86 -7.39
CA ARG A 100 -6.15 1.98 -7.74
C ARG A 100 -5.41 2.98 -6.85
N LEU A 101 -5.97 4.17 -6.59
CA LEU A 101 -5.36 5.17 -5.72
C LEU A 101 -5.30 4.67 -4.26
N ALA A 102 -6.36 4.01 -3.77
CA ALA A 102 -6.32 3.38 -2.44
C ALA A 102 -5.23 2.30 -2.34
N PHE A 103 -4.99 1.57 -3.42
CA PHE A 103 -3.91 0.59 -3.51
C PHE A 103 -2.52 1.26 -3.50
N VAL A 104 -2.29 2.31 -4.30
CA VAL A 104 -1.03 3.06 -4.31
C VAL A 104 -0.74 3.65 -2.92
N THR A 105 -1.74 4.26 -2.30
CA THR A 105 -1.67 4.80 -0.93
C THR A 105 -1.25 3.72 0.06
N ALA A 106 -1.83 2.53 -0.01
CA ALA A 106 -1.46 1.42 0.86
C ALA A 106 -0.01 0.95 0.64
N LEU A 107 0.46 0.88 -0.60
CA LEU A 107 1.85 0.52 -0.88
C LEU A 107 2.83 1.56 -0.34
N LEU A 108 2.52 2.86 -0.50
CA LEU A 108 3.28 3.95 0.09
C LEU A 108 3.28 3.87 1.62
N ALA A 109 2.13 3.56 2.24
CA ALA A 109 2.03 3.41 3.68
C ALA A 109 2.91 2.26 4.20
N VAL A 110 3.04 1.15 3.47
CA VAL A 110 4.05 0.12 3.81
C VAL A 110 5.44 0.67 3.58
N PHE A 111 5.71 1.27 2.42
CA PHE A 111 7.04 1.74 2.07
C PHE A 111 7.60 2.74 3.11
N HIS A 112 6.79 3.70 3.52
CA HIS A 112 7.14 4.73 4.51
C HIS A 112 6.93 4.27 5.96
N GLY A 113 5.81 3.61 6.24
CA GLY A 113 5.34 3.32 7.59
C GLY A 113 5.84 2.02 8.20
N THR A 114 6.60 1.19 7.48
CA THR A 114 7.27 0.04 8.11
C THR A 114 8.59 0.44 8.81
N PHE A 115 9.02 1.70 8.69
CA PHE A 115 10.17 2.24 9.43
C PHE A 115 9.73 3.34 10.40
N ILE A 116 9.01 2.94 11.44
CA ILE A 116 9.30 3.53 12.76
C ILE A 116 10.66 2.90 13.16
N ASP A 117 11.74 3.57 12.73
CA ASP A 117 13.12 3.42 13.18
C ASP A 117 13.87 2.10 12.86
N CYS A 118 14.57 2.07 11.70
CA CYS A 118 15.72 1.17 11.51
C CYS A 118 17.07 1.91 11.54
N SER A 119 17.10 3.14 12.07
CA SER A 119 18.37 3.84 12.37
C SER A 119 19.18 3.10 13.44
N HIS A 120 18.55 2.17 14.16
CA HIS A 120 19.16 1.37 15.23
C HIS A 120 19.69 0.00 14.78
N ILE A 121 19.43 -0.42 13.54
CA ILE A 121 20.01 -1.67 13.04
C ILE A 121 21.44 -1.36 12.63
N ALA A 122 22.39 -1.69 13.51
CA ALA A 122 23.80 -1.68 13.19
C ALA A 122 23.99 -2.55 11.94
N VAL A 123 24.50 -1.92 10.88
CA VAL A 123 25.01 -2.65 9.72
C VAL A 123 26.26 -3.37 10.22
N ASP A 124 26.14 -4.64 10.58
CA ASP A 124 27.31 -5.46 10.84
C ASP A 124 28.19 -5.41 9.59
N ALA A 125 29.45 -5.01 9.81
CA ALA A 125 30.45 -4.95 8.76
C ALA A 125 30.62 -6.36 8.16
N PRO A 126 30.86 -6.47 6.84
CA PRO A 126 31.11 -7.77 6.22
C PRO A 126 32.40 -8.37 6.79
N ASP A 127 32.30 -9.62 7.27
CA ASP A 127 33.44 -10.50 7.54
C ASP A 127 34.30 -10.74 6.29
#